data_AF-A0A4R4REX0-F1
#
_entry.id   AF-A0A4R4REX0-F1
#
_cell.length_a   1.000
_cell.length_b   1.000
_cell.length_c   1.000
_cell.angle_alpha   90.00
_cell.angle_beta   90.00
_cell.angle_gamma   90.00
#
_symmetry.space_group_name_H-M   'P 1'
#
loop_
_entity.id
_entity.type
_entity.pdbx_description
1 polymer ?
#
loop_
_entity_poly.entity_id
_entity_poly.type
_entity_poly.pdbx_seq_one_letter_code
_entity_poly.pdbx_strand_id
1 'polypeptide(L)' 'MSPRSLPSQSGSVLVVIRGAPRESLNLRVPPALKRRIEEYAERAGISINAAACLLLDGGLQAEERRRSK' A
#
# COMPACT_ATOMS: atom_id res chain seq x y z
N MET A 1 -4.64 10.20 -34.25
CA MET A 1 -3.72 10.65 -33.17
C MET A 1 -3.90 9.71 -31.99
N SER A 2 -2.94 8.81 -31.76
CA SER A 2 -2.98 7.89 -30.62
C SER A 2 -2.58 8.63 -29.34
N PRO A 3 -3.27 8.42 -28.20
CA PRO A 3 -2.90 9.10 -26.96
C PRO A 3 -1.57 8.52 -26.46
N ARG A 4 -0.60 9.41 -26.20
CA ARG A 4 0.68 9.04 -25.60
C ARG A 4 0.43 8.57 -24.18
N SER A 5 0.61 7.27 -23.94
CA SER A 5 0.67 6.70 -22.59
C SER A 5 1.79 7.37 -21.81
N LEU A 6 1.44 8.19 -20.82
CA LEU A 6 2.40 8.78 -19.88
C LEU A 6 3.18 7.65 -19.18
N PRO A 7 4.48 7.83 -18.89
CA PRO A 7 5.25 6.83 -18.16
C PRO A 7 4.60 6.62 -16.79
N SER A 8 4.17 5.40 -16.54
CA SER A 8 3.70 4.92 -15.24
C SER A 8 4.83 5.08 -14.22
N GLN A 9 4.94 6.26 -13.59
CA GLN A 9 5.86 6.48 -12.47
C GLN A 9 5.37 5.62 -11.32
N SER A 10 5.83 4.37 -11.25
CA SER A 10 5.46 3.43 -10.20
C SER A 10 5.73 4.06 -8.84
N GLY A 11 4.69 4.19 -8.01
CA GLY A 11 4.83 4.70 -6.65
C GLY A 11 5.46 3.63 -5.77
N SER A 12 6.32 4.02 -4.84
CA SER A 12 6.80 3.13 -3.78
C SER A 12 6.24 3.55 -2.42
N VAL A 13 5.92 2.56 -1.59
CA VAL A 13 5.62 2.74 -0.16
C VAL A 13 6.61 1.89 0.64
N LEU A 14 7.29 2.51 1.60
CA LEU A 14 8.17 1.81 2.52
C LEU A 14 7.40 1.51 3.81
N VAL A 15 7.30 0.22 4.15
CA VAL A 15 6.71 -0.23 5.41
C VAL A 15 7.83 -0.64 6.36
N VAL A 16 7.85 -0.11 7.57
CA VAL A 16 8.86 -0.37 8.61
C VAL A 16 8.18 -1.02 9.82
N ILE A 17 8.66 -2.20 10.21
CA ILE A 17 8.12 -2.97 11.35
C ILE A 17 8.93 -2.60 12.61
N ARG A 18 8.26 -2.12 13.66
CA ARG A 18 8.89 -1.87 14.96
C ARG A 18 8.94 -3.17 15.77
N GLY A 19 10.13 -3.65 16.11
CA GLY A 19 10.33 -4.82 16.99
C GLY A 19 11.26 -5.90 16.46
N ALA A 20 11.57 -5.90 15.17
CA ALA A 20 12.59 -6.75 14.54
C ALA A 20 13.73 -5.86 14.00
N PRO A 21 15.00 -6.31 14.00
CA PRO A 21 16.11 -5.49 13.55
C PRO A 21 15.98 -5.20 12.05
N ARG A 22 15.55 -3.98 11.71
CA ARG A 22 15.65 -3.38 10.37
C ARG A 22 14.88 -4.11 9.25
N GLU A 23 13.79 -4.80 9.56
CA GLU A 23 12.92 -5.31 8.50
C GLU A 23 12.05 -4.20 7.93
N SER A 24 12.31 -3.89 6.66
CA SER A 24 11.52 -2.94 5.88
C SER A 24 11.04 -3.59 4.60
N LEU A 25 9.76 -3.45 4.28
CA LEU A 25 9.16 -3.92 3.05
C LEU A 25 9.02 -2.76 2.09
N ASN A 26 9.74 -2.82 0.96
CA ASN A 26 9.60 -1.84 -0.11
C ASN A 26 8.56 -2.34 -1.12
N LEU A 27 7.39 -1.72 -1.10
CA LEU A 27 6.29 -2.08 -1.97
C LEU A 27 6.29 -1.21 -3.22
N ARG A 28 6.47 -1.84 -4.38
CA ARG A 28 6.17 -1.21 -5.67
C ARG A 28 4.68 -1.31 -5.92
N VAL A 29 4.00 -0.17 -5.92
CA VAL A 29 2.54 -0.10 -6.07
C VAL A 29 2.15 0.82 -7.22
N PRO A 30 0.99 0.59 -7.84
CA PRO A 30 0.44 1.53 -8.81
C PRO A 30 0.28 2.92 -8.16
N PRO A 31 0.47 4.02 -8.92
CA PRO A 31 0.37 5.39 -8.39
C PRO A 31 -0.99 5.68 -7.75
N ALA A 32 -2.06 5.17 -8.37
CA ALA A 32 -3.41 5.29 -7.84
C ALA A 32 -3.57 4.60 -6.48
N LEU A 33 -2.90 3.46 -6.25
CA LEU A 33 -2.93 2.78 -4.97
C LEU A 33 -2.14 3.56 -3.91
N LYS A 34 -0.94 4.06 -4.27
CA LYS A 34 -0.16 4.93 -3.37
C LYS A 34 -0.98 6.14 -2.90
N ARG A 35 -1.61 6.85 -3.84
CA ARG A 35 -2.45 8.01 -3.53
C ARG A 35 -3.59 7.66 -2.57
N ARG A 36 -4.24 6.51 -2.77
CA ARG A 36 -5.31 6.04 -1.85
C ARG A 36 -4.78 5.75 -0.44
N ILE A 37 -3.57 5.22 -0.32
CA ILE A 37 -2.92 4.98 0.98
C ILE A 37 -2.63 6.32 1.67
N GLU A 38 -2.11 7.31 0.94
CA GLU A 38 -1.82 8.65 1.43
C GLU A 38 -3.11 9.36 1.91
N GLU A 39 -4.16 9.38 1.09
CA GLU A 39 -5.46 9.97 1.43
C GLU A 39 -6.09 9.30 2.67
N TYR A 40 -5.94 7.97 2.80
CA TYR A 40 -6.42 7.25 3.98
C TYR A 40 -5.61 7.61 5.24
N ALA A 41 -4.28 7.68 5.13
CA ALA A 41 -3.39 8.05 6.22
C ALA A 41 -3.71 9.45 6.75
N GLU A 42 -3.90 10.41 5.85
CA GLU A 42 -4.29 11.79 6.18
C GLU A 42 -5.65 11.83 6.89
N ARG A 43 -6.67 11.19 6.32
CA ARG A 43 -8.02 11.18 6.89
C ARG A 43 -8.08 10.49 8.26
N ALA A 44 -7.29 9.45 8.47
CA ALA A 44 -7.25 8.71 9.73
C ALA A 44 -6.27 9.32 10.75
N GLY A 45 -5.47 10.33 10.38
CA GLY A 45 -4.48 10.94 11.25
C GLY A 45 -3.34 9.98 11.66
N ILE A 46 -3.00 9.02 10.80
CA ILE A 46 -1.97 8.01 11.07
C ILE A 46 -0.82 8.11 10.06
N SER A 47 0.33 7.51 10.41
CA SER A 47 1.45 7.43 9.46
C SER A 47 1.09 6.59 8.22
N ILE A 48 1.68 6.93 7.08
CA ILE A 48 1.56 6.15 5.83
C ILE A 48 1.97 4.67 6.03
N ASN A 49 2.92 4.43 6.94
CA ASN A 49 3.35 3.10 7.33
C ASN A 49 2.22 2.30 8.00
N ALA A 50 1.55 2.90 9.00
CA ALA A 50 0.42 2.28 9.68
C ALA A 50 -0.77 2.06 8.73
N ALA A 51 -1.06 3.03 7.87
CA ALA A 51 -2.07 2.90 6.82
C ALA A 51 -1.78 1.73 5.88
N ALA A 52 -0.54 1.59 5.43
CA ALA A 52 -0.13 0.48 4.57
C ALA A 52 -0.28 -0.88 5.27
N CYS A 53 0.14 -1.01 6.54
CA CYS A 53 -0.04 -2.23 7.32
C CYS A 53 -1.51 -2.64 7.45
N LEU A 54 -2.41 -1.70 7.78
CA LEU A 54 -3.84 -1.98 7.93
C LEU A 54 -4.47 -2.46 6.62
N LEU A 55 -4.09 -1.85 5.50
CA LEU A 55 -4.61 -2.24 4.18
C LEU A 55 -4.08 -3.61 3.73
N LEU A 56 -2.83 -3.93 4.03
CA LEU A 56 -2.25 -5.26 3.75
C LEU A 56 -2.96 -6.35 4.56
N ASP A 57 -3.13 -6.14 5.87
CA ASP A 57 -3.83 -7.08 6.75
C ASP A 57 -5.28 -7.30 6.30
N GLY A 58 -6.02 -6.22 5.99
CA GLY A 58 -7.38 -6.31 5.46
C GLY A 58 -7.46 -7.06 4.12
N GLY A 59 -6.45 -6.89 3.25
CA GLY A 59 -6.34 -7.63 1.99
C GLY A 59 -6.09 -9.12 2.19
N LEU A 60 -5.20 -9.50 3.11
CA LEU A 60 -4.90 -10.89 3.45
C LEU A 60 -6.13 -11.59 4.03
N GLN A 61 -6.82 -10.98 4.99
CA GLN A 61 -8.05 -11.54 5.57
C GLN A 61 -9.14 -11.72 4.50
N ALA A 62 -9.26 -10.79 3.55
CA ALA A 62 -10.24 -10.91 2.47
C ALA A 62 -9.92 -12.11 1.54
N GLU A 63 -8.64 -12.35 1.24
CA GLU A 63 -8.21 -13.49 0.45
C GLU A 63 -8.37 -14.83 1.20
N GLU A 64 -8.06 -14.89 2.49
CA GLU A 64 -8.31 -16.06 3.32
C GLU A 64 -9.80 -16.43 3.33
N ARG A 65 -10.68 -15.45 3.54
CA ARG A 65 -12.14 -15.66 3.50
C ARG A 65 -12.64 -16.17 2.14
N ARG A 66 -11.97 -15.80 1.03
CA ARG A 66 -12.30 -16.30 -0.30
C ARG A 66 -11.87 -17.75 -0.50
N ARG A 67 -10.75 -18.16 0.11
CA ARG A 67 -10.20 -19.52 0.03
C ARG A 67 -10.90 -20.52 0.95
N SER A 68 -11.52 -20.04 2.03
CA SER A 68 -12.32 -20.87 2.94
C SER A 68 -13.78 -21.07 2.51
N LYS A 69 -14.17 -20.52 1.34
CA LYS A 69 -15.44 -20.79 0.67
C LYS A 69 -15.24 -21.80 -0.46
#